data_AF-A0A356HZG7-F1
#
_entry.id   AF-A0A356HZG7-F1
#
_cell.length_a   1.000
_cell.length_b   1.000
_cell.length_c   1.000
_cell.angle_alpha   90.00
_cell.angle_beta   90.00
_cell.angle_gamma   90.00
#
_symmetry.space_group_name_H-M   'P 1'
#
loop_
_entity.id
_entity.type
_entity.pdbx_description
1 polymer ?
#
loop_
_entity_poly.entity_id
_entity_poly.type
_entity_poly.pdbx_seq_one_letter_code
_entity_poly.pdbx_strand_id
1 'polypeptide(L)'
;MDFSSKTAIIAVIFVLTFVLNLYFGFLRSKTKRFSFKWFLYIHLPIPVVFVARVFENIDFRYIPIFLLAAVTGQILGGRLEF
;
A
#
# COMPACT_ATOMS: atom_id res chain seq x y z
N MET A 1 -2.44 9.65 -22.39
CA MET A 1 -2.09 10.47 -21.21
C MET A 1 -0.73 11.07 -21.46
N ASP A 2 -0.55 12.36 -21.21
CA ASP A 2 0.79 12.94 -21.27
C ASP A 2 1.68 12.37 -20.15
N PHE A 3 3.00 12.50 -20.30
CA PHE A 3 3.97 11.96 -19.36
C PHE A 3 3.81 12.52 -17.93
N SER A 4 3.51 13.82 -17.80
CA SER A 4 3.28 14.51 -16.53
C SER A 4 2.02 14.01 -15.83
N SER A 5 0.94 13.75 -16.59
CA SER A 5 -0.27 13.13 -16.03
C SER A 5 0.02 11.74 -15.48
N LYS A 6 0.86 10.95 -16.18
CA LYS A 6 1.21 9.59 -15.74
C LYS A 6 2.06 9.59 -14.48
N THR A 7 3.04 10.49 -14.39
CA THR A 7 3.87 10.63 -13.19
C THR A 7 3.05 11.10 -11.99
N ALA A 8 2.13 12.04 -12.19
CA ALA A 8 1.21 12.49 -11.15
C ALA A 8 0.36 11.32 -10.59
N ILE A 9 -0.19 10.47 -11.46
CA ILE A 9 -0.99 9.31 -11.02
C ILE A 9 -0.15 8.28 -10.28
N ILE A 10 1.07 8.01 -10.75
CA ILE A 10 1.99 7.12 -10.03
C ILE A 10 2.27 7.66 -8.63
N ALA A 11 2.49 8.98 -8.48
CA ALA A 11 2.69 9.61 -7.18
C ALA A 11 1.44 9.51 -6.28
N VAL A 12 0.24 9.72 -6.83
CA VAL A 12 -1.02 9.56 -6.08
C VAL A 12 -1.21 8.12 -5.61
N ILE A 13 -1.01 7.13 -6.48
CA ILE A 13 -1.13 5.71 -6.10
C ILE A 13 -0.04 5.34 -5.08
N PHE A 14 1.15 5.93 -5.16
CA PHE A 14 2.22 5.72 -4.19
C PHE A 14 1.83 6.22 -2.80
N VAL A 15 1.36 7.47 -2.71
CA VAL A 15 0.90 8.06 -1.44
C VAL A 15 -0.29 7.29 -0.89
N LEU A 16 -1.26 6.92 -1.74
CA LEU A 16 -2.38 6.07 -1.36
C LEU A 16 -1.90 4.75 -0.78
N THR A 17 -0.97 4.07 -1.47
CA THR A 17 -0.39 2.80 -1.02
C THR A 17 0.30 2.95 0.33
N PHE A 18 1.09 4.01 0.49
CA PHE A 18 1.80 4.29 1.73
C PHE A 18 0.84 4.53 2.90
N VAL A 19 -0.13 5.44 2.74
CA VAL A 19 -1.11 5.79 3.79
C VAL A 19 -1.96 4.59 4.17
N LEU A 20 -2.42 3.82 3.17
CA LEU A 20 -3.18 2.60 3.40
C LEU A 20 -2.37 1.60 4.23
N ASN A 21 -1.13 1.31 3.84
CA ASN A 21 -0.27 0.39 4.57
C ASN A 21 0.22 0.97 5.91
N LEU A 22 0.26 2.29 6.09
CA LEU A 22 0.52 2.92 7.38
C LEU A 22 -0.61 2.59 8.36
N TYR A 23 -1.86 2.78 7.95
CA TYR A 23 -3.03 2.45 8.76
C TYR A 23 -3.12 0.95 9.07
N PHE A 24 -2.98 0.10 8.05
CA PHE A 24 -3.00 -1.35 8.24
C PHE A 24 -1.79 -1.88 9.00
N GLY A 25 -0.63 -1.23 8.91
CA GLY A 25 0.56 -1.50 9.70
C GLY A 25 0.32 -1.33 11.19
N PHE A 26 -0.37 -0.25 11.56
CA PHE A 26 -0.80 0.03 12.94
C PHE A 26 -1.82 -0.99 13.44
N LEU A 27 -2.84 -1.33 12.65
CA LEU A 27 -3.81 -2.35 13.05
C LEU A 27 -3.14 -3.73 13.20
N ARG A 28 -2.20 -4.06 12.32
CA ARG A 28 -1.43 -5.30 12.38
C ARG A 28 -0.61 -5.41 13.65
N SER A 29 0.06 -4.35 14.10
CA SER A 29 0.88 -4.40 15.33
C SER A 29 0.04 -4.68 16.58
N LYS A 30 -1.22 -4.22 16.60
CA LYS A 30 -2.17 -4.44 17.71
C LYS A 30 -2.88 -5.81 17.68
N THR A 31 -2.50 -6.73 16.79
CA THR A 31 -3.12 -8.07 16.69
C THR A 31 -2.12 -9.21 16.88
N LYS A 32 -2.62 -10.38 17.30
CA LYS A 32 -1.82 -11.59 17.42
C LYS A 32 -1.21 -11.96 16.06
N ARG A 33 0.13 -12.04 16.01
CA ARG A 33 0.87 -12.49 14.82
C ARG A 33 0.34 -13.85 14.35
N PHE A 34 0.22 -14.03 13.03
CA PHE A 34 -0.33 -15.22 12.39
C PHE A 34 -1.80 -15.54 12.70
N SER A 35 -2.56 -14.61 13.29
CA SER A 35 -4.01 -14.72 13.32
C SER A 35 -4.62 -14.42 11.94
N PHE A 36 -5.85 -14.86 11.72
CA PHE A 36 -6.60 -14.51 10.51
C PHE A 36 -6.72 -12.99 10.31
N LYS A 37 -6.93 -12.22 11.38
CA LYS A 37 -6.94 -10.74 11.32
C LYS A 37 -5.59 -10.16 10.90
N TRP A 38 -4.50 -10.69 11.46
CA TRP A 38 -3.14 -10.27 11.09
C TRP A 38 -2.86 -10.54 9.61
N PHE A 39 -3.29 -11.70 9.10
CA PHE A 39 -3.19 -12.03 7.68
C PHE A 39 -4.01 -11.06 6.81
N LEU A 40 -5.25 -10.78 7.19
CA LEU A 40 -6.10 -9.81 6.48
C LEU A 40 -5.48 -8.42 6.44
N TYR A 41 -4.89 -7.94 7.54
CA TYR A 41 -4.28 -6.61 7.56
C TYR A 41 -3.04 -6.47 6.67
N ILE A 42 -2.40 -7.58 6.29
CA ILE A 42 -1.30 -7.57 5.32
C ILE A 42 -1.84 -7.64 3.89
N HIS A 43 -2.87 -8.45 3.66
CA HIS A 43 -3.32 -8.77 2.30
C HIS A 43 -4.40 -7.83 1.80
N LEU A 44 -5.27 -7.26 2.65
CA LEU A 44 -6.34 -6.34 2.23
C LEU A 44 -5.84 -5.08 1.49
N PRO A 45 -4.69 -4.48 1.85
CA PRO A 45 -4.14 -3.37 1.07
C PRO A 45 -3.80 -3.75 -0.38
N ILE A 46 -3.43 -5.01 -0.64
CA ILE A 46 -2.92 -5.45 -1.95
C ILE A 46 -4.01 -5.37 -3.04
N PRO A 47 -5.23 -5.92 -2.87
CA PRO A 47 -6.33 -5.74 -3.81
C PRO A 47 -6.69 -4.28 -4.07
N VAL A 48 -6.64 -3.42 -3.06
CA VAL A 48 -6.97 -1.98 -3.22
C VAL A 48 -5.97 -1.31 -4.16
N VAL A 49 -4.67 -1.55 -3.93
CA VAL A 49 -3.59 -1.02 -4.79
C VAL A 49 -3.63 -1.63 -6.18
N PHE A 50 -3.94 -2.92 -6.29
CA PHE A 50 -4.11 -3.62 -7.57
C PHE A 50 -5.23 -2.98 -8.41
N VAL A 51 -6.40 -2.77 -7.81
CA VAL A 51 -7.56 -2.15 -8.46
C VAL A 51 -7.22 -0.74 -8.93
N ALA A 52 -6.60 0.09 -8.09
CA ALA A 52 -6.17 1.45 -8.47
C ALA A 52 -5.22 1.46 -9.66
N ARG A 53 -4.25 0.53 -9.71
CA ARG A 53 -3.31 0.42 -10.85
C ARG A 53 -3.97 -0.03 -12.13
N VAL A 54 -4.90 -0.99 -12.06
CA VAL A 54 -5.59 -1.53 -13.23
C VAL A 54 -6.52 -0.49 -13.84
N PHE A 55 -7.27 0.26 -13.02
CA PHE A 55 -8.11 1.36 -13.50
C PHE A 55 -7.28 2.44 -14.24
N GLU A 56 -6.11 2.76 -13.71
CA GLU A 56 -5.19 3.75 -14.29
C GLU A 56 -4.25 3.17 -15.36
N ASN A 57 -4.41 1.90 -15.75
CA ASN A 57 -3.59 1.21 -16.74
C ASN A 57 -2.06 1.35 -16.50
N ILE A 58 -1.64 1.25 -15.24
CA ILE A 58 -0.23 1.37 -14.86
C ILE A 58 0.51 0.04 -15.06
N ASP A 59 1.44 0.06 -16.01
CA ASP A 59 2.31 -1.07 -16.37
C ASP A 59 2.97 -1.77 -15.16
N PHE A 60 3.10 -3.09 -15.22
CA PHE A 60 3.75 -3.93 -14.20
C PHE A 60 5.14 -3.46 -13.78
N ARG A 61 5.89 -2.74 -14.63
CA ARG A 61 7.20 -2.13 -14.29
C ARG A 61 7.17 -1.25 -13.03
N TYR A 62 6.03 -0.65 -12.69
CA TYR A 62 5.92 0.19 -11.48
C TYR A 62 5.49 -0.60 -10.23
N ILE A 63 5.31 -1.92 -10.28
CA ILE A 63 5.00 -2.70 -9.06
C ILE A 63 6.06 -2.54 -7.96
N PRO A 64 7.38 -2.55 -8.26
CA PRO A 64 8.41 -2.38 -7.22
C PRO A 64 8.27 -1.08 -6.42
N ILE A 65 7.90 0.04 -7.05
CA ILE A 65 7.75 1.32 -6.33
C ILE A 65 6.55 1.29 -5.37
N PHE A 66 5.43 0.64 -5.76
CA PHE A 66 4.29 0.46 -4.86
C PHE A 66 4.56 -0.58 -3.78
N LEU A 67 5.33 -1.63 -4.07
CA LEU A 67 5.79 -2.58 -3.06
C LEU A 67 6.65 -1.89 -1.99
N LEU A 68 7.57 -1.00 -2.40
CA LEU A 68 8.35 -0.20 -1.47
C LEU A 68 7.46 0.68 -0.59
N ALA A 69 6.46 1.37 -1.16
CA ALA A 69 5.48 2.14 -0.41
C ALA A 69 4.70 1.28 0.60
N ALA A 70 4.28 0.08 0.17
CA ALA A 70 3.51 -0.83 1.00
C ALA A 70 4.34 -1.35 2.19
N VAL A 71 5.56 -1.83 1.93
CA VAL A 71 6.46 -2.35 2.97
C VAL A 71 6.84 -1.26 3.96
N THR A 72 7.23 -0.07 3.47
CA THR A 72 7.59 1.06 4.34
C THR A 72 6.41 1.53 5.18
N GLY A 73 5.22 1.67 4.58
CA GLY A 73 3.99 1.98 5.31
C GLY A 73 3.68 0.94 6.39
N GLN A 74 3.77 -0.35 6.07
CA GLN A 74 3.44 -1.44 6.99
C GLN A 74 4.42 -1.54 8.18
N ILE A 75 5.70 -1.21 7.96
CA ILE A 75 6.73 -1.16 9.00
C ILE A 75 6.53 0.07 9.88
N LEU A 76 6.42 1.27 9.28
CA LEU A 76 6.28 2.53 10.02
C LEU A 76 4.97 2.55 10.81
N GLY A 77 3.87 2.10 10.21
CA GLY A 77 2.57 2.00 10.88
C GLY A 77 2.62 1.08 12.08
N GLY A 78 3.36 -0.03 11.98
CA GLY A 78 3.53 -0.96 13.09
C GLY A 78 4.38 -0.43 14.25
N ARG A 79 5.07 0.70 14.07
CA ARG A 79 5.84 1.40 15.10
C ARG A 79 5.09 2.58 15.74
N LEU A 80 3.89 2.90 15.25
CA LEU A 80 3.07 3.97 15.83
C LEU A 80 2.50 3.49 17.16
N GLU A 81 2.85 4.20 18.24
CA GLU A 81 2.34 4.00 19.59
C GLU A 81 1.43 5.20 19.93
N PHE A 82 0.14 5.05 19.64
CA PHE A 82 -0.93 5.92 20.14
C PHE A 82 -1.85 5.11 21.05
#